data_AF-A0A640KIA3-F1
#
_entry.id   AF-A0A640KIA3-F1
#
_cell.length_a   1.000
_cell.length_b   1.000
_cell.length_c   1.000
_cell.angle_alpha   90.00
_cell.angle_beta   90.00
_cell.angle_gamma   90.00
#
_symmetry.space_group_name_H-M   'P 1'
#
loop_
_entity.id
_entity.type
_entity.pdbx_description
1 polymer ?
#
loop_
_entity_poly.entity_id
_entity_poly.type
_entity_poly.pdbx_seq_one_letter_code
_entity_poly.pdbx_strand_id
1 'polypeptide(L)'
;MLRSSGLRRSRIPDIGHETTATVKWATYTFWYLLDPILRRHHWYYRRKVQLDRFLERNSIVTNSMIGVILGVTVYFSLVRSVLLPPAVGAKEHTMKENAREVLNLMECDTSKELPAYQLMRVKREIIGKLHAVADEAEVRRQRQEAEKLSELLKNLS
;
A
#
# COMPACT_ATOMS: atom_id res chain seq x y z
N MET A 1 12.36 -51.57 -20.67
CA MET A 1 12.96 -50.59 -19.74
C MET A 1 13.45 -49.39 -20.55
N LEU A 2 12.70 -48.29 -20.55
CA LEU A 2 13.04 -47.05 -21.27
C LEU A 2 14.07 -46.27 -20.47
N ARG A 3 15.31 -46.18 -20.96
CA ARG A 3 16.37 -45.35 -20.37
C ARG A 3 16.35 -44.00 -21.08
N SER A 4 15.47 -43.10 -20.65
CA SER A 4 15.50 -41.69 -21.06
C SER A 4 16.66 -41.00 -20.34
N SER A 5 17.87 -41.10 -20.88
CA SER A 5 18.97 -40.22 -20.50
C SER A 5 18.64 -38.82 -21.02
N GLY A 6 18.12 -37.97 -20.13
CA GLY A 6 18.04 -36.54 -20.38
C GLY A 6 19.45 -36.01 -20.65
N LEU A 7 19.79 -35.89 -21.93
CA LEU A 7 20.98 -35.18 -22.40
C LEU A 7 20.85 -33.74 -21.94
N ARG A 8 21.35 -33.45 -20.74
CA ARG A 8 21.68 -32.09 -20.30
C ARG A 8 22.77 -31.63 -21.24
N ARG A 9 22.37 -30.98 -22.34
CA ARG A 9 23.27 -30.36 -23.31
C ARG A 9 24.24 -29.49 -22.53
N SER A 10 25.51 -29.88 -22.47
CA SER A 10 26.53 -29.17 -21.73
C SER A 10 26.59 -27.74 -22.26
N ARG A 11 26.61 -26.76 -21.36
CA ARG A 11 26.73 -25.33 -21.72
C ARG A 11 28.14 -24.97 -22.20
N ILE A 12 29.08 -25.89 -22.01
CA ILE A 12 30.48 -25.75 -22.37
C ILE A 12 30.59 -26.16 -23.85
N PRO A 13 31.03 -25.28 -24.77
CA PRO A 13 31.29 -25.66 -26.14
C PRO A 13 32.47 -26.64 -26.19
N ASP A 14 32.32 -27.74 -26.93
CA ASP A 14 33.37 -28.75 -27.16
C ASP A 14 34.39 -28.26 -28.20
N ILE A 15 34.87 -27.03 -28.05
CA ILE A 15 35.81 -26.38 -28.97
C ILE A 15 37.07 -26.06 -28.16
N GLY A 16 38.14 -26.83 -28.38
CA GLY A 16 39.43 -26.61 -27.73
C GLY A 16 40.42 -27.76 -28.00
N HIS A 17 41.71 -27.50 -27.76
CA HIS A 17 42.75 -28.50 -27.89
C HIS A 17 42.54 -29.68 -26.92
N GLU A 18 42.86 -30.89 -27.37
CA GLU A 18 42.88 -32.08 -26.51
C GLU A 18 43.92 -31.86 -25.39
N THR A 19 43.45 -31.76 -24.16
CA THR A 19 44.29 -31.61 -22.98
C THR A 19 44.17 -32.85 -22.10
N THR A 20 45.28 -33.34 -21.58
CA THR A 20 45.39 -34.52 -20.69
C THR A 20 44.90 -34.26 -19.25
N ALA A 21 44.29 -33.10 -19.00
CA ALA A 21 43.80 -32.74 -17.68
C ALA A 21 42.51 -33.50 -17.34
N THR A 22 42.54 -34.30 -16.29
CA THR A 22 41.41 -35.10 -15.80
C THR A 22 40.23 -34.28 -15.28
N VAL A 23 40.45 -33.03 -14.86
CA VAL A 23 39.38 -32.14 -14.37
C VAL A 23 39.58 -30.71 -14.89
N LYS A 24 38.71 -30.25 -15.80
CA LYS A 24 38.69 -28.88 -16.34
C LYS A 24 37.97 -27.90 -15.41
N TRP A 25 38.41 -27.83 -14.14
CA TRP A 25 37.70 -27.07 -13.10
C TRP A 25 37.55 -25.59 -13.45
N ALA A 26 38.56 -24.96 -14.05
CA ALA A 26 38.52 -23.56 -14.49
C ALA A 26 37.45 -23.29 -15.57
N THR A 27 37.29 -24.21 -16.53
CA THR A 27 36.24 -24.10 -17.56
C THR A 27 34.86 -24.27 -16.95
N TYR A 28 34.72 -25.20 -16.00
CA TYR A 28 33.47 -25.42 -15.29
C TYR A 28 33.07 -24.20 -14.44
N THR A 29 33.99 -23.67 -13.62
CA THR A 29 33.72 -22.48 -12.80
C THR A 29 33.40 -21.26 -13.65
N PHE A 30 34.08 -21.08 -14.78
CA PHE A 30 33.76 -19.99 -15.71
C PHE A 30 32.32 -20.07 -16.23
N TRP A 31 31.90 -21.20 -16.79
CA TRP A 31 30.59 -21.33 -17.45
C TRP A 31 29.41 -21.45 -16.48
N TYR A 32 29.62 -22.05 -15.30
CA TYR A 32 28.55 -22.29 -14.33
C TYR A 32 28.47 -21.23 -13.21
N LEU A 33 29.55 -20.50 -12.92
CA LEU A 33 29.56 -19.48 -11.88
C LEU A 33 29.78 -18.06 -12.45
N LEU A 34 30.86 -17.84 -13.19
CA LEU A 34 31.22 -16.48 -13.64
C LEU A 34 30.31 -15.94 -14.75
N ASP A 35 30.03 -16.74 -15.78
CA ASP A 35 29.15 -16.38 -16.90
C ASP A 35 27.74 -15.95 -16.45
N PRO A 36 27.01 -16.68 -15.59
CA PRO A 36 25.70 -16.23 -15.14
C PRO A 36 25.76 -14.97 -14.28
N ILE A 37 26.80 -14.80 -13.46
CA ILE A 37 27.01 -13.58 -12.65
C ILE A 37 27.25 -12.38 -13.57
N LEU A 38 28.16 -12.52 -14.55
CA LEU A 38 28.48 -11.46 -15.50
C LEU A 38 27.27 -11.11 -16.37
N ARG A 39 26.47 -12.09 -16.81
CA ARG A 39 25.22 -11.84 -17.55
C ARG A 39 24.20 -11.10 -16.70
N ARG A 40 24.02 -11.49 -15.44
CA ARG A 40 23.11 -10.81 -14.51
C ARG A 40 23.56 -9.37 -14.26
N HIS A 41 24.86 -9.17 -14.06
CA HIS A 41 25.46 -7.85 -13.89
C HIS A 41 25.28 -6.98 -15.14
N HIS A 42 25.55 -7.52 -16.34
CA HIS A 42 25.36 -6.79 -17.60
C HIS A 42 23.89 -6.45 -17.86
N TRP A 43 22.98 -7.37 -17.56
CA TRP A 43 21.54 -7.12 -17.64
C TRP A 43 21.10 -6.01 -16.69
N TYR A 44 21.57 -6.05 -15.43
CA TYR A 44 21.32 -5.00 -14.45
C TYR A 44 21.83 -3.64 -14.95
N TYR A 45 23.05 -3.59 -15.49
CA TYR A 45 23.64 -2.37 -16.01
C TYR A 45 22.84 -1.80 -17.19
N ARG A 46 22.44 -2.64 -18.15
CA ARG A 46 21.56 -2.22 -19.26
C ARG A 46 20.23 -1.68 -18.75
N ARG A 47 19.63 -2.33 -17.75
CA ARG A 47 18.36 -1.91 -17.16
C ARG A 47 18.50 -0.57 -16.45
N LYS A 48 19.61 -0.34 -15.74
CA LYS A 48 19.93 0.96 -15.14
C LYS A 48 20.02 2.07 -16.19
N VAL A 49 20.75 1.83 -17.28
CA VAL A 49 20.89 2.81 -18.39
C VAL A 49 19.55 3.09 -19.08
N GLN A 50 18.70 2.07 -19.26
CA GLN A 50 17.36 2.25 -19.82
C GLN A 50 16.46 3.07 -18.90
N LEU A 51 16.51 2.82 -17.58
CA LEU A 51 15.78 3.60 -16.59
C LEU A 51 16.24 5.06 -16.59
N ASP A 52 17.54 5.29 -16.68
CA ASP A 52 18.13 6.63 -16.70
C ASP A 52 17.64 7.44 -17.90
N ARG A 53 17.72 6.85 -19.11
CA ARG A 53 17.18 7.47 -20.34
C ARG A 53 15.67 7.66 -20.29
N PHE A 54 14.94 6.75 -19.65
CA PHE A 54 13.50 6.88 -19.46
C PHE A 54 13.16 8.04 -18.52
N LEU A 55 13.91 8.16 -17.41
CA LEU A 55 13.81 9.25 -16.45
C LEU A 55 14.17 10.60 -17.08
N GLU A 56 15.23 10.67 -17.89
CA GLU A 56 15.60 11.87 -18.64
C GLU A 56 14.49 12.29 -19.61
N ARG A 57 13.96 11.34 -20.39
CA ARG A 57 12.90 11.58 -21.36
C ARG A 57 11.59 12.03 -20.71
N ASN A 58 11.28 11.51 -19.53
CA ASN A 58 10.05 11.81 -18.78
C ASN A 58 10.33 12.61 -17.51
N SER A 59 11.38 13.44 -17.52
CA SER A 59 11.90 14.13 -16.32
C SER A 59 10.85 15.00 -15.65
N ILE A 60 10.07 15.75 -16.43
CA ILE A 60 8.98 16.60 -15.93
C ILE A 60 7.91 15.77 -15.23
N VAL A 61 7.38 14.74 -15.90
CA VAL A 61 6.32 13.88 -15.37
C VAL A 61 6.79 13.15 -14.11
N THR A 62 8.02 12.64 -14.12
CA THR A 62 8.58 11.89 -12.99
C THR A 62 8.82 12.80 -11.79
N ASN A 63 9.39 13.99 -12.00
CA ASN A 63 9.58 14.97 -10.92
C ASN A 63 8.25 15.45 -10.34
N SER A 64 7.23 15.68 -11.18
CA SER A 64 5.89 16.04 -10.71
C SER A 64 5.26 14.91 -9.90
N MET A 65 5.34 13.66 -10.35
CA MET A 65 4.83 12.51 -9.58
C MET A 65 5.56 12.34 -8.25
N ILE A 66 6.89 12.40 -8.26
CA ILE A 66 7.71 12.30 -7.03
C ILE A 66 7.34 13.44 -6.08
N GLY A 67 7.21 14.66 -6.59
CA GLY A 67 6.82 15.83 -5.81
C GLY A 67 5.43 15.70 -5.20
N VAL A 68 4.44 15.19 -5.94
CA VAL A 68 3.09 14.94 -5.42
C VAL A 68 3.11 13.86 -4.35
N ILE A 69 3.79 12.73 -4.58
CA ILE A 69 3.89 11.64 -3.60
C ILE A 69 4.55 12.14 -2.31
N LEU A 70 5.67 12.85 -2.44
CA LEU A 70 6.37 13.42 -1.28
C LEU A 70 5.51 14.47 -0.58
N GLY A 71 4.88 15.38 -1.31
CA GLY A 71 4.01 16.42 -0.76
C GLY A 71 2.81 15.84 -0.01
N VAL A 72 2.16 14.81 -0.57
CA VAL A 72 1.07 14.08 0.07
C VAL A 72 1.56 13.36 1.34
N THR A 73 2.71 12.68 1.26
CA THR A 73 3.28 11.96 2.40
C THR A 73 3.64 12.91 3.55
N VAL A 74 4.25 14.05 3.21
CA VAL A 74 4.61 15.10 4.17
C VAL A 74 3.35 15.74 4.75
N TYR A 75 2.35 16.04 3.92
CA TYR A 75 1.07 16.58 4.37
C TYR A 75 0.41 15.66 5.39
N PHE A 76 0.24 14.37 5.06
CA PHE A 76 -0.35 13.40 5.99
C PHE A 76 0.49 13.19 7.25
N SER A 77 1.82 13.19 7.14
CA SER A 77 2.71 13.08 8.30
C SER A 77 2.55 14.29 9.23
N LEU A 78 2.55 15.51 8.68
CA LEU A 78 2.40 16.73 9.46
C LEU A 78 0.99 16.87 10.04
N VAL A 79 -0.06 16.60 9.26
CA VAL A 79 -1.44 16.63 9.75
C VAL A 79 -1.63 15.62 10.88
N ARG A 80 -1.09 14.40 10.72
CA ARG A 80 -1.15 13.37 11.77
C ARG A 80 -0.37 13.74 13.02
N SER A 81 0.77 14.41 12.89
CA SER A 81 1.64 14.73 14.04
C SER A 81 1.30 16.04 14.74
N VAL A 82 0.77 17.02 14.01
CA VAL A 82 0.56 18.40 14.52
C VAL A 82 -0.92 18.71 14.73
N LEU A 83 -1.79 18.26 13.82
CA LEU A 83 -3.20 18.67 13.82
C LEU A 83 -4.11 17.66 14.52
N LEU A 84 -3.78 16.37 14.40
CA LEU A 84 -4.53 15.33 15.07
C LEU A 84 -3.88 15.04 16.44
N PRO A 85 -4.66 15.05 17.54
CA PRO A 85 -4.15 14.55 18.81
C PRO A 85 -3.64 13.11 18.58
N PRO A 86 -2.49 12.73 19.19
CA PRO A 86 -2.02 11.36 19.10
C PRO A 86 -3.18 10.45 19.48
N ALA A 87 -3.44 9.42 18.68
CA ALA A 87 -4.49 8.44 18.93
C ALA A 87 -4.12 7.58 20.16
N VAL A 88 -4.00 8.23 21.32
CA VAL A 88 -3.84 7.62 22.63
C VAL A 88 -5.20 7.05 22.97
N GLY A 89 -5.41 5.80 22.57
CA GLY A 89 -6.65 5.07 22.85
C GLY A 89 -7.31 4.41 21.64
N ALA A 90 -6.82 4.61 20.42
CA ALA A 90 -7.18 3.71 19.32
C ALA A 90 -6.43 2.39 19.54
N LYS A 91 -6.92 1.56 20.46
CA LYS A 91 -6.77 0.12 20.31
C LYS A 91 -7.08 -0.16 18.86
N GLU A 92 -6.16 -0.81 18.15
CA GLU A 92 -6.38 -1.34 16.80
C GLU A 92 -7.49 -2.39 16.88
N HIS A 93 -8.72 -1.95 17.08
CA HIS A 93 -9.88 -2.79 16.93
C HIS A 93 -9.98 -3.02 15.44
N THR A 94 -9.52 -4.18 15.01
CA THR A 94 -9.81 -4.68 13.66
C THR A 94 -11.29 -4.46 13.38
N MET A 95 -11.64 -4.09 12.15
CA MET A 95 -13.01 -3.71 11.74
C MET A 95 -14.09 -4.71 12.19
N LYS A 96 -13.70 -5.98 12.42
CA LYS A 96 -14.51 -7.06 12.97
C LYS A 96 -14.85 -6.90 14.47
N GLU A 97 -13.94 -6.38 15.28
CA GLU A 97 -14.16 -6.12 16.72
C GLU A 97 -15.10 -4.93 16.92
N ASN A 98 -14.93 -3.87 16.13
CA ASN A 98 -15.78 -2.68 16.20
C ASN A 98 -17.23 -2.99 15.78
N ALA A 99 -17.40 -3.83 14.74
CA ALA A 99 -18.72 -4.32 14.34
C ALA A 99 -19.40 -5.17 15.44
N ARG A 100 -18.64 -5.98 16.18
CA ARG A 100 -19.18 -6.77 17.29
C ARG A 100 -19.60 -5.90 18.47
N GLU A 101 -18.83 -4.87 18.79
CA GLU A 101 -19.16 -3.93 19.87
C GLU A 101 -20.44 -3.15 19.55
N VAL A 102 -20.59 -2.66 18.32
CA VAL A 102 -21.81 -2.01 17.84
C VAL A 102 -23.01 -2.97 17.87
N LEU A 103 -22.84 -4.22 17.42
CA LEU A 103 -23.91 -5.23 17.46
C LEU A 103 -24.31 -5.63 18.89
N ASN A 104 -23.36 -5.72 19.81
CA ASN A 104 -23.62 -5.97 21.23
C ASN A 104 -24.35 -4.79 21.89
N LEU A 105 -24.01 -3.55 21.53
CA LEU A 105 -24.73 -2.34 21.95
C LEU A 105 -26.19 -2.29 21.49
N MET A 106 -26.53 -3.02 20.43
CA MET A 106 -27.90 -3.17 19.91
C MET A 106 -28.55 -4.50 20.31
N GLU A 107 -28.03 -5.17 21.35
CA GLU A 107 -28.56 -6.43 21.90
C GLU A 107 -28.74 -7.53 20.83
N CYS A 108 -27.95 -7.50 19.75
CA CYS A 108 -28.00 -8.52 18.71
C CYS A 108 -27.03 -9.66 19.05
N ASP A 109 -27.58 -10.86 19.27
CA ASP A 109 -26.78 -12.07 19.53
C ASP A 109 -25.77 -12.34 18.40
N THR A 110 -24.50 -12.06 18.67
CA THR A 110 -23.37 -12.16 17.73
C THR A 110 -22.84 -13.60 17.55
N SER A 111 -23.52 -14.60 18.14
CA SER A 111 -23.07 -16.00 18.17
C SER A 111 -23.47 -16.84 16.95
N LYS A 112 -24.40 -16.37 16.13
CA LYS A 112 -24.86 -17.03 14.90
C LYS A 112 -24.85 -16.05 13.74
N GLU A 113 -24.66 -16.55 12.52
CA GLU A 113 -24.76 -15.73 11.31
C GLU A 113 -26.13 -15.01 11.31
N LEU A 114 -26.10 -13.69 11.50
CA LEU A 114 -27.31 -12.87 11.59
C LEU A 114 -28.06 -12.94 10.25
N PRO A 115 -29.35 -13.31 10.24
CA PRO A 115 -30.17 -13.29 9.04
C PRO A 115 -30.13 -11.90 8.38
N ALA A 116 -30.08 -11.85 7.05
CA ALA A 116 -29.91 -10.61 6.28
C ALA A 116 -30.95 -9.51 6.62
N TYR A 117 -32.16 -9.90 7.03
CA TYR A 117 -33.21 -8.97 7.46
C TYR A 117 -32.85 -8.23 8.76
N GLN A 118 -32.24 -8.89 9.74
CA GLN A 118 -31.82 -8.26 11.00
C GLN A 118 -30.69 -7.26 10.76
N LEU A 119 -29.73 -7.62 9.89
CA LEU A 119 -28.65 -6.72 9.47
C LEU A 119 -29.19 -5.47 8.75
N MET A 120 -30.21 -5.61 7.90
CA MET A 120 -30.85 -4.45 7.26
C MET A 120 -31.57 -3.54 8.26
N ARG A 121 -32.26 -4.12 9.24
CA ARG A 121 -32.93 -3.34 10.31
C ARG A 121 -31.92 -2.55 11.12
N VAL A 122 -30.85 -3.22 11.54
CA VAL A 122 -29.74 -2.61 12.27
C VAL A 122 -29.07 -1.51 11.44
N LYS A 123 -28.73 -1.77 10.18
CA LYS A 123 -28.13 -0.77 9.29
C LYS A 123 -29.02 0.47 9.17
N ARG A 124 -30.33 0.29 9.03
CA ARG A 124 -31.28 1.42 8.95
C ARG A 124 -31.32 2.22 10.25
N GLU A 125 -31.29 1.56 11.40
CA GLU A 125 -31.32 2.23 12.69
C GLU A 125 -30.03 3.03 12.97
N ILE A 126 -28.86 2.46 12.64
CA ILE A 126 -27.57 3.17 12.74
C ILE A 126 -27.59 4.42 11.85
N ILE A 127 -28.01 4.28 10.59
CA ILE A 127 -28.08 5.40 9.64
C ILE A 127 -29.05 6.48 10.15
N GLY A 128 -30.20 6.09 10.71
CA GLY A 128 -31.17 7.02 11.28
C GLY A 128 -30.60 7.82 12.45
N LYS A 129 -29.94 7.15 13.40
CA LYS A 129 -29.29 7.83 14.55
C LYS A 129 -28.13 8.72 14.11
N LEU A 130 -27.36 8.30 13.10
CA LEU A 130 -26.27 9.09 12.52
C LEU A 130 -26.79 10.40 11.91
N HIS A 131 -27.88 10.34 11.13
CA HIS A 131 -28.48 11.53 10.54
C HIS A 131 -29.01 12.48 11.61
N ALA A 132 -29.70 11.98 12.65
CA ALA A 132 -30.18 12.82 13.74
C ALA A 132 -29.04 13.59 14.44
N VAL A 133 -27.92 12.92 14.71
CA VAL A 133 -26.74 13.56 15.31
C VAL A 133 -26.08 14.55 14.34
N ALA A 134 -26.04 14.23 13.04
CA ALA A 134 -25.50 15.13 12.02
C ALA A 134 -26.32 16.42 11.90
N ASP A 135 -27.65 16.30 11.88
CA ASP A 135 -28.57 17.43 11.82
C ASP A 135 -28.44 18.33 13.07
N GLU A 136 -28.35 17.74 14.28
CA GLU A 136 -28.11 18.51 15.50
C GLU A 136 -26.76 19.26 15.47
N ALA A 137 -25.71 18.62 14.96
CA ALA A 137 -24.40 19.25 14.84
C ALA A 137 -24.41 20.40 13.83
N GLU A 138 -25.12 20.25 12.71
CA GLU A 138 -25.28 21.30 11.70
C GLU A 138 -26.06 22.50 12.26
N VAL A 139 -27.16 22.25 12.98
CA VAL A 139 -27.94 23.31 13.64
C VAL A 139 -27.10 24.07 14.66
N ARG A 140 -26.26 23.38 15.47
CA ARG A 140 -25.36 24.03 16.41
C ARG A 140 -24.32 24.91 15.71
N ARG A 141 -23.79 24.45 14.58
CA ARG A 141 -22.83 25.22 13.77
C ARG A 141 -23.47 26.48 13.19
N GLN A 142 -24.66 26.35 12.60
CA GLN A 142 -25.40 27.50 12.05
C GLN A 142 -25.74 28.52 13.14
N ARG A 143 -26.10 28.07 14.34
CA ARG A 143 -26.35 28.95 15.48
C ARG A 143 -25.10 29.72 15.91
N GLN A 144 -23.94 29.06 15.98
CA GLN A 144 -22.67 29.72 16.29
C GLN A 144 -22.24 30.74 15.21
N GLU A 145 -22.49 30.43 13.94
CA GLU A 145 -22.22 31.35 12.82
C GLU A 145 -23.15 32.59 12.89
N ALA A 146 -24.43 32.40 13.23
CA ALA A 146 -25.38 33.49 13.44
C ALA A 146 -25.02 34.37 14.66
N GLU A 147 -24.61 33.76 15.77
CA GLU A 147 -24.17 34.49 16.97
C GLU A 147 -22.93 35.35 16.67
N LYS A 148 -21.93 34.81 15.96
CA LYS A 148 -20.75 35.58 15.50
C LYS A 148 -21.10 36.75 14.60
N LEU A 149 -22.00 36.56 13.64
CA LEU A 149 -22.48 37.65 12.77
C LEU A 149 -23.20 38.73 13.57
N SER A 150 -23.99 38.35 14.57
CA SER A 150 -24.69 39.29 15.44
C SER A 150 -23.74 40.13 16.31
N GLU A 151 -22.65 39.52 16.81
CA GLU A 151 -21.62 40.23 17.58
C GLU A 151 -20.83 41.21 16.71
N LEU A 152 -20.47 40.80 15.49
CA LEU A 152 -19.79 41.69 14.54
C LEU A 152 -20.66 42.89 14.17
N LEU A 153 -21.96 42.70 13.98
CA LEU A 153 -22.90 43.79 13.70
C LEU A 153 -23.06 44.75 14.89
N LYS A 154 -23.10 44.24 16.13
CA LYS A 154 -23.16 45.08 17.35
C LYS A 154 -21.88 45.89 17.58
N ASN A 155 -20.72 45.35 17.20
CA ASN A 155 -19.44 46.06 17.32
C ASN A 155 -19.23 47.12 16.22
N LEU A 156 -20.04 47.09 15.15
CA LEU A 156 -20.01 48.05 14.05
C LEU A 156 -20.99 49.23 14.24
N SER A 157 -21.93 49.14 15.19
CA SER A 157 -22.84 50.24 15.57
C SER A 157 -22.32 51.00 16.79
#